data_AF-A0A146CJ04-F1
#
_entry.id   AF-A0A146CJ04-F1
#
_cell.length_a   1.000
_cell.length_b   1.000
_cell.length_c   1.000
_cell.angle_alpha   90.00
_cell.angle_beta   90.00
_cell.angle_gamma   90.00
#
_symmetry.space_group_name_H-M   'P 1'
#
loop_
_entity.id
_entity.type
_entity.pdbx_description
1 polymer ?
#
loop_
_entity_poly.entity_id
_entity_poly.type
_entity_poly.pdbx_seq_one_letter_code
_entity_poly.pdbx_strand_id
1 'polypeptide(L)'
;MMLILLLVVALADGIFGQINNDRSICDASDDQKSRFIECMRREYEAFGYALSCSRYLNVRAMDDFVDLSCEKLKPSNEEKAKYSECINTSINVRNAKTEDQLQELLKKCTVIAISK
;
A
#
# COMPACT_ATOMS: atom_id res chain seq x y z
N MET A 1 6.37 -16.80 -8.01
CA MET A 1 5.00 -16.54 -7.50
C MET A 1 4.97 -15.97 -6.07
N MET A 2 6.11 -15.72 -5.41
CA MET A 2 6.19 -15.13 -4.07
C MET A 2 6.24 -13.58 -4.07
N LEU A 3 6.57 -12.98 -5.22
CA LEU A 3 6.85 -11.53 -5.36
C LEU A 3 5.63 -10.62 -5.24
N ILE A 4 4.43 -11.14 -5.50
CA ILE A 4 3.18 -10.34 -5.53
C ILE A 4 2.52 -10.30 -4.15
N LEU A 5 2.59 -11.40 -3.40
CA LEU A 5 2.24 -11.45 -1.98
C LEU A 5 3.05 -10.46 -1.14
N LEU A 6 4.28 -10.17 -1.57
CA LEU A 6 5.14 -9.18 -0.94
C LEU A 6 4.69 -7.74 -1.16
N LEU A 7 3.81 -7.42 -2.12
CA LEU A 7 3.52 -6.01 -2.40
C LEU A 7 2.64 -5.36 -1.32
N VAL A 8 1.80 -6.13 -0.61
CA VAL A 8 1.07 -5.63 0.57
C VAL A 8 1.80 -5.92 1.87
N VAL A 9 2.48 -7.07 1.95
CA VAL A 9 3.22 -7.43 3.17
C VAL A 9 4.51 -6.59 3.30
N ALA A 10 5.21 -6.23 2.22
CA ALA A 10 6.39 -5.35 2.29
C ALA A 10 6.01 -3.87 2.50
N LEU A 11 4.82 -3.46 2.04
CA LEU A 11 4.24 -2.18 2.48
C LEU A 11 4.07 -2.20 4.00
N ALA A 12 3.55 -3.31 4.54
CA ALA A 12 3.22 -3.43 5.95
C ALA A 12 4.40 -3.64 6.91
N ASP A 13 5.25 -4.64 6.66
CA ASP A 13 6.32 -5.08 7.57
C ASP A 13 7.61 -4.24 7.43
N GLY A 14 7.91 -3.72 6.24
CA GLY A 14 9.25 -3.19 5.94
C GLY A 14 9.34 -1.67 5.84
N ILE A 15 8.38 -1.04 5.15
CA ILE A 15 8.61 0.30 4.61
C ILE A 15 7.88 1.37 5.41
N PHE A 16 6.65 1.12 5.89
CA PHE A 16 5.96 2.09 6.75
C PHE A 16 6.46 2.11 8.20
N GLY A 17 7.01 0.99 8.69
CA GLY A 17 7.68 0.93 9.98
C GLY A 17 9.05 1.62 10.00
N GLN A 18 9.75 1.69 8.85
CA GLN A 18 11.13 2.20 8.78
C GLN A 18 11.29 3.59 8.14
N ILE A 19 10.27 4.16 7.48
CA ILE A 19 10.35 5.55 7.00
C ILE A 19 10.21 6.49 8.21
N ASN A 20 11.34 6.64 8.91
CA ASN A 20 11.72 7.60 9.92
C ASN A 20 10.76 7.75 11.11
N ASN A 21 11.26 7.38 12.29
CA ASN A 21 10.69 7.51 13.63
C ASN A 21 10.02 8.86 14.01
N ASP A 22 9.92 9.85 13.13
CA ASP A 22 9.25 11.14 13.37
C ASP A 22 8.11 11.47 12.39
N ARG A 23 7.94 10.76 11.26
CA ARG A 23 6.94 11.10 10.21
C ARG A 23 6.41 9.87 9.46
N SER A 24 5.88 8.90 10.19
CA SER A 24 5.18 7.77 9.57
C SER A 24 3.82 8.21 9.03
N ILE A 25 3.48 7.80 7.81
CA ILE A 25 2.12 7.99 7.26
C ILE A 25 1.06 7.24 8.09
N CYS A 26 1.49 6.28 8.93
CA CYS A 26 0.61 5.52 9.82
C CYS A 26 -0.10 6.39 10.86
N ASP A 27 0.55 7.46 11.31
CA ASP A 27 0.02 8.36 12.34
C ASP A 27 -0.39 9.72 11.75
N ALA A 28 -0.41 9.82 10.42
CA ALA A 28 -0.83 11.00 9.70
C ALA A 28 -2.36 11.17 9.73
N SER A 29 -2.84 12.40 9.50
CA SER A 29 -4.28 12.66 9.38
C SER A 29 -4.88 12.03 8.11
N ASP A 30 -6.19 11.84 8.08
CA ASP A 30 -6.90 11.26 6.92
C ASP A 30 -6.64 12.05 5.62
N ASP A 31 -6.47 13.36 5.76
CA ASP A 31 -6.13 14.29 4.68
C ASP A 31 -4.72 14.00 4.10
N GLN A 32 -3.75 13.73 4.97
CA GLN A 32 -2.39 13.35 4.59
C GLN A 32 -2.36 11.94 4.01
N LYS A 33 -3.08 10.98 4.59
CA LYS A 33 -3.24 9.62 4.04
C LYS A 33 -3.85 9.66 2.63
N SER A 34 -4.86 10.50 2.42
CA SER A 34 -5.49 10.71 1.10
C SER A 34 -4.48 11.24 0.08
N ARG A 35 -3.71 12.29 0.43
CA ARG A 35 -2.62 12.81 -0.44
C ARG A 35 -1.58 11.75 -0.80
N PHE A 36 -1.23 10.90 0.16
CA PHE A 36 -0.30 9.79 -0.08
C PHE A 36 -0.84 8.80 -1.11
N ILE A 37 -2.11 8.39 -0.97
CA ILE A 37 -2.76 7.45 -1.88
C ILE A 37 -2.89 8.05 -3.29
N GLU A 38 -3.23 9.34 -3.40
CA GLU A 38 -3.29 10.04 -4.67
C GLU A 38 -1.92 10.07 -5.38
N CYS A 39 -0.85 10.34 -4.63
CA CYS A 39 0.51 10.27 -5.15
C CYS A 39 0.85 8.87 -5.68
N MET A 40 0.58 7.83 -4.89
CA MET A 40 0.85 6.44 -5.28
C MET A 40 0.07 6.03 -6.52
N ARG A 41 -1.22 6.40 -6.62
CA ARG A 41 -2.07 6.12 -7.80
C ARG A 41 -1.56 6.79 -9.06
N ARG A 42 -1.06 8.02 -8.95
CA ARG A 42 -0.55 8.77 -10.11
C ARG A 42 0.76 8.19 -10.64
N GLU A 43 1.63 7.74 -9.74
CA GLU A 43 3.01 7.35 -10.07
C GLU A 43 3.16 5.83 -10.33
N TYR A 44 2.17 5.03 -9.94
CA TYR A 44 2.21 3.57 -10.09
C TYR A 44 0.83 2.99 -10.36
N GLU A 45 0.54 2.72 -11.64
CA GLU A 45 -0.76 2.21 -12.09
C GLU A 45 -1.17 0.90 -11.38
N ALA A 46 -0.21 -0.01 -11.16
CA ALA A 46 -0.41 -1.26 -10.43
C ALA A 46 -0.97 -1.05 -9.00
N PHE A 47 -0.69 0.10 -8.38
CA PHE A 47 -1.26 0.48 -7.09
C PHE A 47 -2.79 0.67 -7.16
N GLY A 48 -3.33 1.14 -8.28
CA GLY A 48 -4.77 1.27 -8.48
C GLY A 48 -5.51 -0.07 -8.44
N TYR A 49 -4.90 -1.12 -9.00
CA TYR A 49 -5.41 -2.49 -8.90
C TYR A 49 -5.28 -3.02 -7.47
N ALA A 50 -4.17 -2.71 -6.78
CA ALA A 50 -3.97 -3.07 -5.39
C ALA A 50 -5.04 -2.49 -4.45
N LEU A 51 -5.38 -1.21 -4.65
CA LEU A 51 -6.50 -0.55 -3.96
C LEU A 51 -7.85 -1.15 -4.34
N SER A 52 -8.06 -1.51 -5.60
CA SER A 52 -9.34 -2.11 -6.02
C SER A 52 -9.56 -3.49 -5.38
N CYS A 53 -8.49 -4.28 -5.26
CA CYS A 53 -8.54 -5.59 -4.60
C CYS A 53 -8.64 -5.49 -3.07
N SER A 54 -8.22 -4.38 -2.45
CA SER A 54 -8.23 -4.25 -0.98
C SER A 54 -9.63 -4.30 -0.36
N ARG A 55 -10.68 -4.13 -1.16
CA ARG A 55 -12.07 -4.41 -0.76
C ARG A 55 -12.26 -5.80 -0.15
N TYR A 56 -11.46 -6.79 -0.57
CA TYR A 56 -11.49 -8.14 -0.02
C TYR A 56 -10.83 -8.25 1.36
N LEU A 57 -10.13 -7.21 1.80
CA LEU A 57 -9.50 -7.07 3.12
C LEU A 57 -10.33 -6.17 4.04
N ASN A 58 -11.62 -5.97 3.74
CA ASN A 58 -12.56 -5.11 4.48
C ASN A 58 -12.11 -3.64 4.58
N VAL A 59 -11.29 -3.18 3.63
CA VAL A 59 -10.95 -1.77 3.42
C VAL A 59 -12.17 -1.09 2.80
N ARG A 60 -12.80 -0.15 3.51
CA ARG A 60 -14.05 0.50 3.09
C ARG A 60 -13.83 1.94 2.62
N ALA A 61 -12.82 2.59 3.17
CA ALA A 61 -12.36 3.90 2.77
C ALA A 61 -10.92 3.83 2.21
N MET A 62 -10.49 4.86 1.48
CA MET A 62 -9.19 4.84 0.80
C MET A 62 -8.04 4.80 1.83
N ASP A 63 -8.15 5.61 2.87
CA ASP A 63 -7.28 5.72 4.04
C ASP A 63 -7.17 4.43 4.87
N ASP A 64 -8.21 3.59 4.92
CA ASP A 64 -8.15 2.26 5.53
C ASP A 64 -7.05 1.38 4.91
N PHE A 65 -6.62 1.65 3.68
CA PHE A 65 -5.52 0.93 3.05
C PHE A 65 -4.16 1.23 3.71
N VAL A 66 -3.98 2.47 4.17
CA VAL A 66 -2.80 2.85 4.95
C VAL A 66 -2.87 2.15 6.30
N ASP A 67 -4.04 2.13 6.95
CA ASP A 67 -4.21 1.46 8.24
C ASP A 67 -4.04 -0.06 8.16
N LEU A 68 -4.47 -0.68 7.07
CA LEU A 68 -4.16 -2.07 6.72
C LEU A 68 -2.65 -2.30 6.62
N SER A 69 -1.94 -1.40 5.93
CA SER A 69 -0.49 -1.49 5.80
C SER A 69 0.20 -1.24 7.14
N CYS A 70 -0.35 -0.39 8.01
CA CYS A 70 0.19 -0.13 9.34
C CYS A 70 -0.21 -1.19 10.38
N GLU A 71 -0.67 -2.37 9.95
CA GLU A 71 -1.16 -3.48 10.78
C GLU A 71 -2.32 -3.13 11.74
N LYS A 72 -2.97 -1.98 11.53
CA LYS A 72 -4.15 -1.56 12.31
C LYS A 72 -5.38 -2.37 11.91
N LEU A 73 -5.44 -2.85 10.66
CA LEU A 73 -6.42 -3.83 10.21
C LEU A 73 -5.76 -5.22 10.07
N LYS A 74 -6.38 -6.22 10.68
CA LYS A 74 -5.91 -7.61 10.67
C LYS A 74 -6.88 -8.49 9.87
N PRO A 75 -6.70 -8.60 8.54
CA PRO A 75 -7.56 -9.46 7.73
C PRO A 75 -7.33 -10.93 8.07
N SER A 76 -8.40 -11.72 7.97
CA SER A 76 -8.38 -13.17 8.08
C SER A 76 -7.60 -13.82 6.94
N ASN A 77 -7.25 -15.10 7.11
CA ASN A 77 -6.55 -15.87 6.07
C ASN A 77 -7.37 -15.99 4.79
N GLU A 78 -8.71 -16.08 4.89
CA GLU A 78 -9.61 -16.17 3.74
C GLU A 78 -9.62 -14.84 2.95
N GLU A 79 -9.67 -13.71 3.65
CA GLU A 79 -9.60 -12.37 3.05
C GLU A 79 -8.26 -12.15 2.34
N LYS A 80 -7.15 -12.55 2.98
CA LYS A 80 -5.80 -12.51 2.36
C LYS A 80 -5.72 -13.38 1.11
N ALA A 81 -6.35 -14.55 1.11
CA ALA A 81 -6.38 -15.43 -0.06
C ALA A 81 -7.15 -14.80 -1.24
N LYS A 82 -8.36 -14.26 -0.98
CA LYS A 82 -9.16 -13.54 -1.99
C LYS A 82 -8.45 -12.32 -2.55
N TYR A 83 -7.76 -11.58 -1.69
CA TYR A 83 -6.93 -10.45 -2.11
C TYR A 83 -5.82 -10.90 -3.06
N SER A 84 -5.06 -11.94 -2.68
CA SER A 84 -3.98 -12.48 -3.51
C SER A 84 -4.47 -12.94 -4.88
N GLU A 85 -5.60 -13.64 -4.93
CA GLU A 85 -6.23 -14.07 -6.18
C GLU A 85 -6.60 -12.88 -7.09
N CYS A 86 -7.21 -11.84 -6.51
CA CYS A 86 -7.54 -10.61 -7.23
C CYS A 86 -6.29 -9.92 -7.80
N ILE A 87 -5.21 -9.83 -7.03
CA ILE A 87 -3.97 -9.20 -7.51
C ILE A 87 -3.33 -10.00 -8.63
N ASN A 88 -3.25 -11.32 -8.47
CA ASN A 88 -2.62 -12.19 -9.47
C ASN A 88 -3.35 -12.17 -10.83
N THR A 89 -4.65 -11.87 -10.83
CA THR A 89 -5.45 -11.71 -12.05
C THR A 89 -5.43 -10.30 -12.61
N SER A 90 -5.22 -9.28 -11.77
CA SER A 90 -5.32 -7.87 -12.15
C SER A 90 -3.99 -7.21 -12.49
N ILE A 91 -2.88 -7.68 -11.92
CA ILE A 91 -1.55 -7.05 -12.10
C ILE A 91 -0.69 -7.92 -13.02
N ASN A 92 -0.29 -7.35 -14.16
CA ASN A 92 0.76 -7.95 -14.97
C ASN A 92 2.11 -7.75 -14.27
N VAL A 93 2.78 -8.86 -13.91
CA VAL A 93 4.06 -8.86 -13.20
C VAL A 93 5.15 -8.06 -13.92
N ARG A 94 5.06 -7.92 -15.26
CA ARG A 94 5.99 -7.12 -16.06
C ARG A 94 5.88 -5.62 -15.80
N ASN A 95 4.75 -5.17 -15.25
CA ASN A 95 4.49 -3.78 -14.90
C ASN A 95 4.74 -3.51 -13.41
N ALA A 96 5.18 -4.52 -12.65
CA ALA A 96 5.52 -4.36 -11.24
C ALA A 96 6.87 -3.65 -11.09
N LYS A 97 6.92 -2.67 -10.19
CA LYS A 97 8.19 -2.04 -9.78
C LYS A 97 9.05 -3.02 -9.01
N THR A 98 10.37 -2.87 -9.10
CA THR A 98 11.29 -3.57 -8.19
C THR A 98 11.09 -3.07 -6.75
N GLU A 99 11.60 -3.81 -5.78
CA GLU A 99 11.51 -3.43 -4.36
C GLU A 99 12.13 -2.05 -4.11
N ASP A 100 13.34 -1.78 -4.62
CA ASP A 100 14.01 -0.48 -4.48
C ASP A 100 13.19 0.68 -5.08
N GLN A 101 12.63 0.47 -6.28
CA GLN A 101 11.78 1.45 -6.95
C GLN A 101 10.49 1.71 -6.17
N LEU A 102 9.96 0.69 -5.50
CA LEU A 102 8.78 0.81 -4.66
C LEU A 102 9.13 1.57 -3.37
N GLN A 103 10.26 1.28 -2.73
CA GLN A 103 10.75 2.00 -1.54
C GLN A 103 10.96 3.49 -1.83
N GLU A 104 11.63 3.83 -2.93
CA GLU A 104 11.83 5.22 -3.35
C GLU A 104 10.50 5.94 -3.59
N LEU A 105 9.55 5.26 -4.25
CA LEU A 105 8.24 5.82 -4.51
C LEU A 105 7.46 6.07 -3.20
N LEU A 106 7.51 5.12 -2.28
CA LEU A 106 6.85 5.25 -0.98
C LEU A 106 7.41 6.43 -0.19
N LYS A 107 8.74 6.54 -0.13
CA LYS A 107 9.40 7.70 0.51
C LYS A 107 9.01 9.01 -0.15
N LYS A 108 9.03 9.09 -1.49
CA LYS A 108 8.60 10.26 -2.26
C LYS A 108 7.16 10.67 -1.90
N CYS A 109 6.24 9.71 -1.92
CA CYS A 109 4.83 9.99 -1.67
C CYS A 109 4.56 10.34 -0.19
N THR A 110 5.26 9.72 0.76
CA THR A 110 5.18 10.09 2.19
C THR A 110 5.66 11.52 2.43
N VAL A 111 6.80 11.92 1.84
CA VAL A 111 7.30 13.30 1.95
C VAL A 111 6.30 14.29 1.36
N ILE A 112 5.78 14.03 0.17
CA ILE A 112 4.79 14.91 -0.49
C ILE A 112 3.52 15.06 0.36
N ALA A 113 3.05 13.96 0.95
CA ALA A 113 1.82 13.94 1.73
C ALA A 113 1.95 14.71 3.05
N ILE A 114 3.07 14.58 3.75
CA ILE A 114 3.30 15.15 5.08
C ILE A 114 3.80 16.60 5.02
N SER A 115 4.56 16.98 4.00
CA SER A 115 5.14 18.33 3.85
C SER A 115 4.15 19.41 3.39
N LYS A 116 2.90 19.04 3.08
CA LYS A 116 1.82 19.94 2.66
C LYS A 116 0.64 19.81 3.61
#